data_AF-A0A1G7K4T4-F1
#
_entry.id   AF-A0A1G7K4T4-F1
#
_cell.length_a   1.000
_cell.length_b   1.000
_cell.length_c   1.000
_cell.angle_alpha   90.00
_cell.angle_beta   90.00
_cell.angle_gamma   90.00
#
_symmetry.space_group_name_H-M   'P 1'
#
loop_
_entity.id
_entity.type
_entity.pdbx_description
1 polymer ?
#
loop_
_entity_poly.entity_id
_entity_poly.type
_entity_poly.pdbx_seq_one_letter_code
_entity_poly.pdbx_strand_id
1 'polypeptide(L)'
;MKNYFLLILIFISISSCKKNLNSKTNIKVEKTDSLMKENLMMGEFIYTSNGKFYPDSLKSLINQQKIASEKFDFKSFKEYKLTDTIEIDLNGNGIIESIYFDHKDCPRILIEEKGQKLISLGCGNKDYEGFPNAVEWVNLWCVVSDKEVWEVLFKENGDIDKDSILNLERASIYIGKEEAGGGIITYRNGNLYWVHQSD
;
A
#
# COMPACT_ATOMS: atom_id res chain seq x y z
N MET A 1 -61.78 -17.53 10.21
CA MET A 1 -62.26 -16.37 9.43
C MET A 1 -61.10 -15.89 8.57
N LYS A 2 -61.36 -15.73 7.27
CA LYS A 2 -60.41 -15.49 6.18
C LYS A 2 -59.98 -14.01 6.12
N ASN A 3 -58.70 -13.79 5.78
CA ASN A 3 -58.12 -12.68 5.00
C ASN A 3 -58.31 -11.25 5.57
N TYR A 4 -57.35 -10.31 5.48
CA TYR A 4 -56.67 -9.85 4.26
C TYR A 4 -55.29 -9.25 4.53
N PHE A 5 -54.40 -9.57 3.58
CA PHE A 5 -53.20 -8.85 3.16
C PHE A 5 -53.39 -7.33 3.06
N LEU A 6 -52.37 -6.55 3.43
CA LEU A 6 -52.05 -5.32 2.70
C LEU A 6 -50.53 -5.04 2.75
N LEU A 7 -49.86 -5.35 1.63
CA LEU A 7 -48.56 -4.82 1.26
C LEU A 7 -48.76 -3.39 0.74
N ILE A 8 -47.93 -2.43 1.19
CA ILE A 8 -47.81 -1.12 0.54
C ILE A 8 -46.40 -0.99 0.00
N LEU A 9 -46.28 -1.24 -1.31
CA LEU A 9 -45.14 -0.91 -2.17
C LEU A 9 -45.45 0.44 -2.81
N ILE A 10 -44.69 1.49 -2.48
CA ILE A 10 -44.75 2.77 -3.17
C ILE A 10 -43.59 2.82 -4.16
N PHE A 11 -43.90 2.47 -5.41
CA PHE A 11 -43.11 2.85 -6.58
C PHE A 11 -43.71 4.13 -7.14
N ILE A 12 -42.97 5.23 -7.13
CA ILE A 12 -43.30 6.42 -7.92
C ILE A 12 -42.39 6.45 -9.13
N SER A 13 -43.02 6.26 -10.28
CA SER A 13 -42.44 6.33 -11.61
C SER A 13 -42.50 7.76 -12.17
N ILE A 14 -41.35 8.20 -12.68
CA ILE A 14 -41.12 8.89 -13.97
C ILE A 14 -41.96 10.15 -14.23
N SER A 15 -41.36 11.32 -14.02
CA SER A 15 -41.67 12.51 -14.83
C SER A 15 -40.83 12.54 -16.09
N SER A 16 -41.55 12.46 -17.20
CA SER A 16 -41.10 12.63 -18.57
C SER A 16 -40.94 14.12 -18.88
N CYS A 17 -39.76 14.55 -19.32
CA CYS A 17 -39.62 15.73 -20.17
C CYS A 17 -39.14 15.29 -21.55
N LYS A 18 -40.08 15.33 -22.49
CA LYS A 18 -39.85 15.17 -23.93
C LYS A 18 -39.81 16.57 -24.55
N LYS A 19 -38.70 16.96 -25.17
CA LYS A 19 -38.69 17.61 -26.50
C LYS A 19 -37.30 17.59 -27.14
N ASN A 20 -37.35 17.09 -28.37
CA ASN A 20 -36.29 16.92 -29.36
C ASN A 20 -35.80 18.27 -29.91
N LEU A 21 -34.50 18.42 -30.12
CA LEU A 21 -33.98 19.10 -31.30
C LEU A 21 -32.72 18.36 -31.80
N ASN A 22 -32.79 17.88 -33.05
CA ASN A 22 -31.73 17.17 -33.74
C ASN A 22 -30.58 18.12 -34.11
N SER A 23 -29.35 17.75 -33.78
CA SER A 23 -28.20 17.96 -34.67
C SER A 23 -27.45 16.65 -34.82
N LYS A 24 -27.43 16.12 -36.04
CA LYS A 24 -26.67 14.92 -36.40
C LYS A 24 -25.17 15.22 -36.32
N THR A 25 -24.48 14.54 -35.41
CA THR A 25 -23.07 14.15 -35.57
C THR A 25 -22.97 12.71 -35.09
N ASN A 26 -22.75 11.79 -36.02
CA ASN A 26 -22.54 10.38 -35.74
C ASN A 26 -21.22 10.19 -34.98
N ILE A 27 -21.26 10.21 -33.65
CA ILE A 27 -20.21 9.61 -32.83
C ILE A 27 -20.67 8.20 -32.51
N LYS A 28 -19.97 7.23 -33.11
CA LYS A 28 -20.15 5.82 -32.79
C LYS A 28 -19.56 5.62 -31.38
N VAL A 29 -20.39 5.66 -30.36
CA VAL A 29 -20.02 5.30 -28.99
C VAL A 29 -20.00 3.77 -28.93
N GLU A 30 -18.83 3.19 -29.15
CA GLU A 30 -18.58 1.80 -28.81
C GLU A 30 -18.30 1.71 -27.30
N LYS A 31 -18.88 0.69 -26.66
CA LYS A 31 -18.75 0.42 -25.22
C LYS A 31 -17.28 0.43 -24.84
N THR A 32 -16.95 1.24 -23.84
CA THR A 32 -15.68 1.16 -23.12
C THR A 32 -15.57 -0.20 -22.44
N ASP A 33 -14.58 -0.99 -22.83
CA ASP A 33 -14.10 -2.09 -22.01
C ASP A 33 -13.57 -1.50 -20.69
N SER A 34 -14.33 -1.73 -19.64
CA SER A 34 -13.92 -1.51 -18.26
C SER A 34 -12.94 -2.62 -17.90
N LEU A 35 -11.63 -2.35 -17.97
CA LEU A 35 -10.64 -3.16 -17.27
C LEU A 35 -10.44 -2.59 -15.85
N MET A 36 -10.42 -3.51 -14.89
CA MET A 36 -10.67 -3.29 -13.46
C MET A 36 -9.79 -2.26 -12.74
N LYS A 37 -10.48 -1.58 -11.84
CA LYS A 37 -10.10 -0.78 -10.67
C LYS A 37 -9.21 -1.55 -9.67
N GLU A 38 -8.13 -0.93 -9.19
CA GLU A 38 -7.99 -0.51 -7.78
C GLU A 38 -6.81 0.50 -7.68
N ASN A 39 -7.11 1.72 -7.18
CA ASN A 39 -6.20 2.79 -6.76
C ASN A 39 -5.32 3.56 -7.78
N LEU A 40 -5.81 3.82 -9.00
CA LEU A 40 -5.24 4.89 -9.83
C LEU A 40 -6.01 6.19 -9.62
N MET A 41 -5.32 7.24 -9.13
CA MET A 41 -5.79 8.62 -9.30
C MET A 41 -6.09 8.82 -10.78
N MET A 42 -7.35 9.11 -11.11
CA MET A 42 -7.80 9.43 -12.47
C MET A 42 -7.08 10.70 -12.93
N GLY A 43 -5.95 10.54 -13.61
CA GLY A 43 -5.36 11.60 -14.43
C GLY A 43 -6.28 11.85 -15.62
N GLU A 44 -6.68 13.10 -15.82
CA GLU A 44 -7.53 13.52 -16.92
C GLU A 44 -6.79 13.31 -18.25
N PHE A 45 -7.31 12.43 -19.11
CA PHE A 45 -6.73 12.16 -20.42
C PHE A 45 -7.10 13.27 -21.41
N ILE A 46 -6.11 13.90 -22.05
CA ILE A 46 -6.36 14.80 -23.18
C ILE A 46 -6.28 13.97 -24.46
N TYR A 47 -7.43 13.76 -25.10
CA TYR A 47 -7.50 13.17 -26.44
C TYR A 47 -7.35 14.28 -27.47
N THR A 48 -6.32 14.18 -28.32
CA THR A 48 -6.13 15.06 -29.48
C THR A 48 -6.39 14.30 -30.78
N SER A 49 -6.59 15.01 -31.89
CA SER A 49 -6.73 14.41 -33.22
C SER A 49 -5.53 13.55 -33.65
N ASN A 50 -4.40 13.67 -32.94
CA ASN A 50 -3.13 13.03 -33.28
C ASN A 50 -2.75 11.91 -32.29
N GLY A 51 -3.66 11.49 -31.41
CA GLY A 51 -3.46 10.38 -30.47
C GLY A 51 -3.53 10.78 -29.00
N LYS A 52 -3.23 9.80 -28.12
CA LYS A 52 -3.21 9.98 -26.65
C LYS A 52 -2.02 10.85 -26.26
N PHE A 53 -2.28 12.01 -25.66
CA PHE A 53 -1.21 12.87 -25.15
C PHE A 53 -0.97 12.56 -23.66
N TYR A 54 0.27 12.20 -23.33
CA TYR A 54 0.72 12.02 -21.95
C TYR A 54 1.38 13.32 -21.48
N PRO A 55 0.85 13.99 -20.45
CA PRO A 55 1.56 15.09 -19.79
C PRO A 55 2.93 14.59 -19.32
N ASP A 56 3.97 15.41 -19.41
CA ASP A 56 5.33 14.99 -19.06
C ASP A 56 5.47 14.58 -17.58
N SER A 57 4.60 15.09 -16.70
CA SER A 57 4.45 14.63 -15.31
C SER A 57 4.03 13.16 -15.20
N LEU A 58 3.15 12.68 -16.09
CA LEU A 58 2.71 11.29 -16.11
C LEU A 58 3.79 10.36 -16.67
N LYS A 59 4.58 10.81 -17.67
CA LYS A 59 5.74 10.05 -18.18
C LYS A 59 6.82 9.87 -17.12
N SER A 60 7.08 10.92 -16.32
CA SER A 60 7.99 10.86 -15.18
C SER A 60 7.54 9.85 -14.14
N LEU A 61 6.26 9.87 -13.76
CA LEU A 61 5.66 8.91 -12.83
C LEU A 61 5.75 7.47 -13.35
N ILE A 62 5.45 7.24 -14.62
CA ILE A 62 5.56 5.91 -15.25
C ILE A 62 7.01 5.42 -15.27
N ASN A 63 7.98 6.28 -15.58
CA ASN A 63 9.40 5.91 -15.56
C ASN A 63 9.91 5.63 -14.14
N GLN A 64 9.49 6.44 -13.15
CA GLN A 64 9.80 6.18 -11.75
C GLN A 64 9.19 4.87 -11.26
N GLN A 65 7.94 4.58 -11.63
CA GLN A 65 7.26 3.33 -11.29
C GLN A 65 7.90 2.12 -11.97
N LYS A 66 8.40 2.27 -13.20
CA LYS A 66 9.11 1.21 -13.91
C LYS A 66 10.47 0.90 -13.26
N ILE A 67 11.24 1.92 -12.90
CA ILE A 67 12.52 1.77 -12.20
C ILE A 67 12.30 1.19 -10.79
N ALA A 68 11.24 1.61 -10.11
CA ALA A 68 10.80 1.08 -8.82
C ALA A 68 10.43 -0.41 -8.89
N SER A 69 9.69 -0.84 -9.92
CA SER A 69 9.31 -2.25 -10.12
C SER A 69 10.47 -3.16 -10.52
N GLU A 70 11.62 -2.60 -10.92
CA GLU A 70 12.83 -3.37 -11.19
C GLU A 70 13.68 -3.58 -9.92
N LYS A 71 13.41 -2.83 -8.83
CA LYS A 71 14.13 -2.91 -7.55
C LYS A 71 13.39 -3.71 -6.47
N PHE A 72 12.06 -3.81 -6.57
CA PHE A 72 11.22 -4.44 -5.55
C PHE A 72 9.97 -5.09 -6.16
N ASP A 73 9.49 -6.13 -5.49
CA ASP A 73 8.23 -6.80 -5.80
C ASP A 73 6.98 -5.99 -5.39
N PHE A 74 7.15 -4.88 -4.67
CA PHE A 74 6.04 -4.04 -4.23
C PHE A 74 5.46 -3.20 -5.38
N LYS A 75 4.14 -3.23 -5.52
CA LYS A 75 3.40 -2.47 -6.54
C LYS A 75 3.09 -1.04 -6.09
N SER A 76 2.85 -0.85 -4.79
CA SER A 76 2.49 0.41 -4.17
C SER A 76 3.40 0.69 -2.97
N PHE A 77 4.38 1.54 -3.18
CA PHE A 77 5.29 1.97 -2.12
C PHE A 77 5.74 3.42 -2.31
N LYS A 78 6.26 4.01 -1.22
CA LYS A 78 6.94 5.29 -1.21
C LYS A 78 8.27 5.15 -0.49
N GLU A 79 9.36 5.41 -1.20
CA GLU A 79 10.71 5.43 -0.66
C GLU A 79 10.99 6.74 0.10
N TYR A 80 11.79 6.62 1.16
CA TYR A 80 12.22 7.70 2.04
C TYR A 80 13.74 7.62 2.23
N LYS A 81 14.37 8.73 2.59
CA LYS A 81 15.78 8.69 3.02
C LYS A 81 15.83 8.12 4.43
N LEU A 82 16.94 7.46 4.79
CA LEU A 82 17.16 6.97 6.16
C LEU A 82 17.14 8.11 7.21
N THR A 83 17.45 9.34 6.78
CA THR A 83 17.39 10.53 7.64
C THR A 83 15.97 11.06 7.84
N ASP A 84 14.98 10.57 7.09
CA ASP A 84 13.61 11.05 7.17
C ASP A 84 12.87 10.36 8.32
N THR A 85 11.97 11.10 8.96
CA THR A 85 10.95 10.53 9.85
C THR A 85 9.70 10.20 9.04
N ILE A 86 9.22 8.97 9.16
CA ILE A 86 7.93 8.56 8.61
C ILE A 86 6.85 8.79 9.67
N GLU A 87 5.80 9.51 9.29
CA GLU A 87 4.61 9.70 10.11
C GLU A 87 3.45 8.89 9.52
N ILE A 88 2.95 7.91 10.26
CA ILE A 88 1.88 6.99 9.81
C ILE A 88 1.14 6.42 11.01
N ASP A 89 -0.15 6.08 10.85
CA ASP A 89 -0.91 5.24 11.81
C ASP A 89 -0.59 3.76 11.53
N LEU A 90 0.53 3.29 12.09
CA LEU A 90 1.09 1.97 11.86
C LEU A 90 0.30 0.88 12.57
N ASN A 91 -0.33 1.15 13.71
CA ASN A 91 -1.09 0.14 14.45
C ASN A 91 -2.62 0.22 14.27
N GLY A 92 -3.14 1.33 13.75
CA GLY A 92 -4.55 1.53 13.45
C GLY A 92 -5.41 2.10 14.56
N ASN A 93 -4.82 2.64 15.61
CA ASN A 93 -5.56 3.24 16.72
C ASN A 93 -5.96 4.70 16.43
N GLY A 94 -5.57 5.26 15.27
CA GLY A 94 -5.84 6.64 14.89
C GLY A 94 -4.88 7.67 15.49
N ILE A 95 -3.83 7.24 16.18
CA ILE A 95 -2.72 8.07 16.67
C ILE A 95 -1.55 7.84 15.73
N ILE A 96 -0.98 8.94 15.22
CA ILE A 96 0.15 8.87 14.30
C ILE A 96 1.43 8.55 15.07
N GLU A 97 2.12 7.48 14.67
CA GLU A 97 3.47 7.17 15.11
C GLU A 97 4.53 7.89 14.27
N SER A 98 5.62 8.30 14.93
CA SER A 98 6.84 8.78 14.29
C SER A 98 7.87 7.66 14.25
N ILE A 99 8.33 7.33 13.05
CA ILE A 99 9.24 6.21 12.80
C ILE A 99 10.52 6.73 12.15
N TYR A 100 11.67 6.50 12.78
CA TYR A 100 12.94 7.06 12.32
C TYR A 100 14.15 6.21 12.72
N PHE A 101 15.24 6.38 11.99
CA PHE A 101 16.53 5.81 12.36
C PHE A 101 17.25 6.67 13.41
N ASP A 102 17.74 6.03 14.48
CA ASP A 102 18.75 6.60 15.36
C ASP A 102 20.12 6.07 14.93
N HIS A 103 20.92 6.92 14.28
CA HIS A 103 22.24 6.57 13.73
C HIS A 103 23.41 6.76 14.72
N LYS A 104 23.17 6.77 16.02
CA LYS A 104 24.22 6.84 17.05
C LYS A 104 25.06 5.56 17.10
N ASP A 105 25.88 5.41 18.14
CA ASP A 105 26.84 4.31 18.35
C ASP A 105 26.32 2.90 18.06
N CYS A 106 25.02 2.68 18.20
CA CYS A 106 24.35 1.44 17.89
C CYS A 106 23.05 1.75 17.13
N PRO A 107 23.01 1.54 15.79
CA PRO A 107 21.86 1.90 14.98
C PRO A 107 20.57 1.20 15.41
N ARG A 108 19.48 1.96 15.43
CA ARG A 108 18.14 1.50 15.82
C ARG A 108 17.08 2.10 14.92
N ILE A 109 15.96 1.40 14.82
CA ILE A 109 14.70 1.98 14.36
C ILE A 109 13.86 2.26 15.60
N LEU A 110 13.39 3.50 15.71
CA LEU A 110 12.54 3.95 16.81
C LEU A 110 11.12 4.18 16.29
N ILE A 111 10.12 3.67 17.01
CA ILE A 111 8.69 3.94 16.75
C ILE A 111 8.13 4.63 18.00
N GLU A 112 7.78 5.89 17.85
CA GLU A 112 7.28 6.76 18.91
C GLU A 112 5.79 7.06 18.70
N GLU A 113 4.96 6.72 19.69
CA GLU A 113 3.55 7.08 19.74
C GLU A 113 3.27 7.90 21.01
N LYS A 114 2.47 8.95 20.89
CA LYS A 114 2.07 9.78 22.03
C LYS A 114 1.33 8.95 23.09
N GLY A 115 1.94 8.84 24.27
CA GLY A 115 1.34 8.15 25.42
C GLY A 115 1.68 6.67 25.51
N GLN A 116 2.52 6.15 24.61
CA GLN A 116 3.05 4.79 24.67
C GLN A 116 4.53 4.78 25.04
N LYS A 117 5.03 3.59 25.41
CA LYS A 117 6.46 3.36 25.55
C LYS A 117 7.11 3.38 24.17
N LEU A 118 8.25 4.07 24.05
CA LEU A 118 9.08 4.04 22.85
C LEU A 118 9.46 2.59 22.49
N ILE A 119 9.18 2.21 21.25
CA ILE A 119 9.61 0.94 20.68
C ILE A 119 10.98 1.16 20.04
N SER A 120 11.91 0.24 20.29
CA SER A 120 13.28 0.32 19.81
C SER A 120 13.70 -1.03 19.23
N LEU A 121 13.90 -1.06 17.91
CA LEU A 121 14.31 -2.25 17.16
C LEU A 121 15.79 -2.18 16.79
N GLY A 122 16.46 -3.32 16.79
CA GLY A 122 17.91 -3.42 16.60
C GLY A 122 18.72 -3.24 17.89
N CYS A 123 20.02 -3.06 17.73
CA CYS A 123 20.98 -2.97 18.84
C CYS A 123 20.92 -4.13 19.86
N GLY A 124 20.69 -5.35 19.39
CA GLY A 124 20.58 -6.55 20.23
C GLY A 124 19.37 -6.57 21.17
N ASN A 125 18.37 -5.70 20.95
CA ASN A 125 17.15 -5.72 21.74
C ASN A 125 16.36 -7.00 21.46
N LYS A 126 16.01 -7.73 22.53
CA LYS A 126 15.27 -9.01 22.47
C LYS A 126 13.80 -8.87 22.83
N ASP A 127 13.32 -7.66 23.14
CA ASP A 127 11.91 -7.40 23.48
C ASP A 127 10.96 -7.70 22.30
N TYR A 128 11.48 -7.76 21.07
CA TYR A 128 10.71 -7.99 19.85
C TYR A 128 11.26 -9.21 19.11
N GLU A 129 10.69 -10.38 19.40
CA GLU A 129 11.07 -11.64 18.77
C GLU A 129 10.86 -11.59 17.24
N GLY A 130 11.78 -12.20 16.49
CA GLY A 130 11.76 -12.22 15.03
C GLY A 130 12.35 -10.99 14.34
N PHE A 131 12.51 -9.86 15.05
CA PHE A 131 13.15 -8.67 14.48
C PHE A 131 14.67 -8.83 14.36
N PRO A 132 15.30 -8.15 13.38
CA PRO A 132 16.74 -8.19 13.23
C PRO A 132 17.44 -7.56 14.44
N ASN A 133 18.45 -8.25 14.97
CA ASN A 133 19.26 -7.77 16.09
C ASN A 133 20.07 -6.50 15.74
N ALA A 134 20.34 -6.27 14.46
CA ALA A 134 21.14 -5.17 13.95
C ALA A 134 20.46 -4.58 12.72
N VAL A 135 20.57 -3.27 12.50
CA VAL A 135 19.89 -2.56 11.39
C VAL A 135 20.83 -1.65 10.61
N GLU A 136 22.13 -1.69 10.89
CA GLU A 136 23.16 -0.92 10.17
C GLU A 136 23.31 -1.32 8.68
N TRP A 137 22.80 -2.49 8.30
CA TRP A 137 22.83 -2.99 6.94
C TRP A 137 21.76 -2.35 6.05
N VAL A 138 20.76 -1.67 6.63
CA VAL A 138 19.64 -1.11 5.89
C VAL A 138 20.10 0.08 5.05
N ASN A 139 19.81 0.02 3.74
CA ASN A 139 19.97 1.16 2.83
C ASN A 139 18.69 1.47 2.03
N LEU A 140 17.60 0.75 2.30
CA LEU A 140 16.27 0.95 1.71
C LEU A 140 15.22 1.12 2.82
N TRP A 141 14.35 2.11 2.66
CA TRP A 141 13.40 2.54 3.66
C TRP A 141 12.12 3.02 2.99
N CYS A 142 11.05 2.24 3.10
CA CYS A 142 9.83 2.46 2.33
C CYS A 142 8.59 2.32 3.19
N VAL A 143 7.54 3.11 2.89
CA VAL A 143 6.17 2.76 3.25
C VAL A 143 5.59 1.91 2.15
N VAL A 144 5.16 0.70 2.48
CA VAL A 144 4.50 -0.24 1.57
C VAL A 144 2.99 -0.21 1.84
N SER A 145 2.19 -0.04 0.80
CA SER A 145 0.72 0.02 0.87
C SER A 145 0.04 -1.13 0.11
N ASP A 146 0.81 -2.12 -0.32
CA ASP A 146 0.28 -3.35 -0.87
C ASP A 146 -0.56 -4.10 0.18
N LYS A 147 -1.68 -4.68 -0.25
CA LYS A 147 -2.52 -5.49 0.63
C LYS A 147 -1.94 -6.89 0.83
N GLU A 148 -1.24 -7.40 -0.18
CA GLU A 148 -0.69 -8.75 -0.21
C GLU A 148 0.81 -8.66 -0.45
N VAL A 149 1.59 -9.32 0.40
CA VAL A 149 3.04 -9.42 0.31
C VAL A 149 3.47 -10.87 0.47
N TRP A 150 4.63 -11.22 -0.06
CA TRP A 150 5.22 -12.54 0.20
C TRP A 150 5.80 -12.58 1.61
N GLU A 151 5.81 -13.75 2.24
CA GLU A 151 6.47 -14.01 3.51
C GLU A 151 7.28 -15.28 3.37
N VAL A 152 8.58 -15.20 3.65
CA VAL A 152 9.48 -16.35 3.70
C VAL A 152 9.49 -16.90 5.11
N LEU A 153 9.11 -18.16 5.27
CA LEU A 153 9.14 -18.87 6.55
C LEU A 153 10.38 -19.76 6.60
N PHE A 154 11.04 -19.78 7.76
CA PHE A 154 12.24 -20.58 8.00
C PHE A 154 11.97 -21.71 8.99
N LYS A 155 12.64 -22.84 8.80
CA LYS A 155 12.74 -23.94 9.76
C LYS A 155 13.69 -23.56 10.90
N GLU A 156 13.65 -24.31 11.99
CA GLU A 156 14.56 -24.11 13.15
C GLU A 156 16.05 -24.15 12.79
N ASN A 157 16.42 -24.84 11.71
CA ASN A 157 17.81 -24.92 11.22
C ASN A 157 18.20 -23.77 10.27
N GLY A 158 17.31 -22.81 10.02
CA GLY A 158 17.52 -21.68 9.11
C GLY A 158 17.25 -21.98 7.64
N ASP A 159 16.86 -23.21 7.28
CA ASP A 159 16.43 -23.52 5.91
C ASP A 159 15.07 -22.88 5.63
N ILE A 160 14.83 -22.48 4.38
CA ILE A 160 13.50 -22.05 3.94
C ILE A 160 12.53 -23.23 4.09
N ASP A 161 11.45 -23.00 4.84
CA ASP A 161 10.35 -23.96 4.99
C ASP A 161 9.35 -23.81 3.86
N LYS A 162 8.85 -22.59 3.69
CA LYS A 162 7.74 -22.28 2.78
C LYS A 162 7.63 -20.78 2.55
N ASP A 163 7.22 -20.42 1.34
CA ASP A 163 6.76 -19.07 1.04
C ASP A 163 5.23 -19.00 1.12
N SER A 164 4.71 -17.93 1.69
CA SER A 164 3.28 -17.70 1.81
C SER A 164 2.91 -16.28 1.43
N ILE A 165 1.64 -16.07 1.06
CA ILE A 165 1.11 -14.72 0.86
C ILE A 165 0.52 -14.27 2.19
N LEU A 166 1.02 -13.15 2.70
CA LEU A 166 0.54 -12.48 3.90
C LEU A 166 -0.27 -11.25 3.51
N ASN A 167 -1.44 -11.12 4.13
CA ASN A 167 -2.26 -9.92 4.00
C ASN A 167 -1.82 -8.87 5.02
N LEU A 168 -1.37 -7.72 4.56
CA LEU A 168 -1.14 -6.56 5.42
C LEU A 168 -2.49 -5.92 5.78
N GLU A 169 -2.72 -5.71 7.07
CA GLU A 169 -3.94 -5.05 7.55
C GLU A 169 -3.99 -3.56 7.13
N ARG A 170 -2.83 -2.98 6.84
CA ARG A 170 -2.59 -1.55 6.65
C ARG A 170 -1.22 -1.31 6.01
N ALA A 171 -0.97 -0.06 5.64
CA ALA A 171 0.35 0.36 5.19
C ALA A 171 1.40 0.09 6.28
N SER A 172 2.56 -0.42 5.86
CA SER A 172 3.60 -0.98 6.72
C SER A 172 4.98 -0.45 6.30
N ILE A 173 6.01 -0.69 7.13
CA ILE A 173 7.35 -0.17 6.86
C ILE A 173 8.23 -1.29 6.33
N TYR A 174 8.74 -1.15 5.11
CA TYR A 174 9.77 -2.03 4.59
C TYR A 174 11.16 -1.46 4.89
N ILE A 175 12.05 -2.33 5.36
CA ILE A 175 13.47 -2.06 5.51
C ILE A 175 14.25 -3.12 4.76
N GLY A 176 15.29 -2.72 4.04
CA GLY A 176 16.03 -3.64 3.19
C GLY A 176 17.43 -3.19 2.87
N LYS A 177 18.17 -4.08 2.21
CA LYS A 177 19.39 -3.75 1.50
C LYS A 177 19.24 -4.07 0.03
N GLU A 178 19.62 -3.14 -0.83
CA GLU A 178 19.54 -3.32 -2.27
C GLU A 178 20.28 -4.61 -2.64
N GLU A 179 19.61 -5.51 -3.37
CA GLU A 179 20.14 -6.82 -3.80
C GLU A 179 20.41 -7.85 -2.69
N ALA A 180 19.88 -7.68 -1.47
CA ALA A 180 20.13 -8.61 -0.35
C ALA A 180 18.89 -8.90 0.53
N GLY A 181 17.70 -8.56 0.04
CA GLY A 181 16.44 -8.78 0.75
C GLY A 181 16.22 -7.83 1.94
N GLY A 182 15.21 -8.15 2.75
CA GLY A 182 14.81 -7.30 3.86
C GLY A 182 13.63 -7.84 4.66
N GLY A 183 12.83 -6.94 5.19
CA GLY A 183 11.58 -7.31 5.83
C GLY A 183 10.65 -6.15 6.06
N ILE A 184 9.42 -6.50 6.39
CA ILE A 184 8.33 -5.56 6.66
C ILE A 184 8.04 -5.55 8.15
N ILE A 185 8.09 -4.36 8.74
CA ILE A 185 7.61 -4.04 10.07
C ILE A 185 6.12 -3.70 9.93
N THR A 186 5.26 -4.52 10.54
CA THR A 186 3.80 -4.35 10.47
C THR A 186 3.15 -4.68 11.81
N TYR A 187 1.87 -4.32 11.98
CA TYR A 187 1.05 -4.84 13.06
C TYR A 187 0.14 -5.95 12.55
N ARG A 188 0.08 -7.04 13.32
CA ARG A 188 -0.82 -8.16 13.10
C ARG A 188 -1.52 -8.51 14.40
N ASN A 189 -2.85 -8.46 14.40
CA ASN A 189 -3.66 -8.69 15.61
C ASN A 189 -3.22 -7.82 16.81
N GLY A 190 -2.84 -6.56 16.56
CA GLY A 190 -2.40 -5.62 17.59
C GLY A 190 -0.97 -5.81 18.11
N ASN A 191 -0.20 -6.77 17.58
CA ASN A 191 1.20 -6.97 17.93
C ASN A 191 2.11 -6.57 16.77
N LEU A 192 3.24 -5.95 17.10
CA LEU A 192 4.29 -5.65 16.14
C LEU A 192 4.92 -6.96 15.64
N TYR A 193 5.04 -7.10 14.33
CA TYR A 193 5.44 -8.33 13.67
C TYR A 193 6.43 -8.03 12.53
N TRP A 194 7.41 -8.92 12.36
CA TRP A 194 8.41 -8.86 11.32
C TRP A 194 8.11 -9.90 10.24
N VAL A 195 7.91 -9.43 9.01
CA VAL A 195 7.66 -10.29 7.84
C VAL A 195 8.95 -10.35 7.02
N HIS A 196 9.63 -11.50 7.02
CA HIS A 196 10.83 -11.69 6.20
C HIS A 196 10.47 -11.63 4.70
N GLN A 197 11.24 -10.86 3.94
CA GLN A 197 11.18 -10.78 2.48
C GLN A 197 12.48 -11.34 1.89
N SER A 198 12.39 -12.22 0.90
CA SER A 198 13.50 -12.48 -0.01
C SER A 198 13.48 -11.49 -1.17
N ASP A 199 14.63 -11.33 -1.80
CA ASP A 199 14.80 -10.84 -3.15
C ASP A 199 14.32 -11.87 -4.21
#